data_AF-A0A5C5ZTU1-F1
#
_entry.id   AF-A0A5C5ZTU1-F1
#
_cell.length_a   1.000
_cell.length_b   1.000
_cell.length_c   1.000
_cell.angle_alpha   90.00
_cell.angle_beta   90.00
_cell.angle_gamma   90.00
#
_symmetry.space_group_name_H-M   'P 1'
#
loop_
_entity.id
_entity.type
_entity.pdbx_description
1 polymer ?
#
loop_
_entity_poly.entity_id
_entity_poly.type
_entity_poly.pdbx_seq_one_letter_code
_entity_poly.pdbx_strand_id
1 'polypeptide(L)'
;MTKKILIAEDDPDLLRLLVRRCQSLRHEVDSADDAILALCKLEGTLPDLAILDVDMPGGNGLSVCEMMSTHEQMRAIPTIMLTGNSDPDTIRRCHSLGAYYVQKSVDVWSRLEPLLRELLGEGTAPAEEAGEVKEVSETEQAVEAALHSGEGCLYAVQTDPNAESDTIIDAVFAALGVEGGDQAFESEPDSAEPADDRPWVLSVEDDDDIALALKLRLAESGYNMVRATAGVEGYRKAFMTAPSAILLDYELPNGNGDYVLRRLKESPATSDIPVIVLTGRREATIERQMRNLGADEFLTKPFDWRRLRESLERLVDTNAVGA
;
A
#
# COMPACT_ATOMS: atom_id res chain seq x y z
N MET A 1 -17.14 -28.37 5.05
CA MET A 1 -18.02 -27.19 5.05
C MET A 1 -17.61 -26.34 3.87
N THR A 2 -18.51 -25.56 3.26
CA THR A 2 -18.09 -24.55 2.26
C THR A 2 -17.17 -23.55 2.96
N LYS A 3 -15.99 -23.34 2.38
CA LYS A 3 -15.00 -22.35 2.84
C LYS A 3 -14.99 -21.19 1.86
N LYS A 4 -14.70 -19.98 2.35
CA LYS A 4 -14.61 -18.78 1.55
C LYS A 4 -13.14 -18.46 1.28
N ILE A 5 -12.78 -18.30 0.01
CA ILE A 5 -11.40 -18.06 -0.42
C ILE A 5 -11.35 -16.73 -1.15
N LEU A 6 -10.38 -15.88 -0.81
CA LEU A 6 -10.04 -14.71 -1.62
C LEU A 6 -8.88 -15.07 -2.54
N ILE A 7 -9.00 -14.75 -3.83
CA ILE A 7 -7.92 -14.87 -4.81
C ILE A 7 -7.67 -13.51 -5.44
N ALA A 8 -6.45 -12.98 -5.30
CA ALA A 8 -6.02 -11.74 -5.93
C ALA A 8 -4.91 -12.06 -6.94
N GLU A 9 -5.17 -11.85 -8.23
CA GLU A 9 -4.26 -12.15 -9.34
C GLU A 9 -4.64 -11.27 -10.54
N ASP A 10 -3.66 -10.59 -11.13
CA ASP A 10 -3.89 -9.64 -12.21
C ASP A 10 -3.96 -10.30 -13.60
N ASP A 11 -3.34 -11.47 -13.78
CA ASP A 11 -3.50 -12.30 -14.97
C ASP A 11 -4.93 -12.89 -15.02
N PRO A 12 -5.79 -12.47 -15.96
CA PRO A 12 -7.18 -12.89 -16.01
C PRO A 12 -7.35 -14.38 -16.34
N ASP A 13 -6.39 -15.02 -17.01
CA ASP A 13 -6.45 -16.42 -17.37
C ASP A 13 -6.04 -17.30 -16.18
N LEU A 14 -4.99 -16.91 -15.46
CA LEU A 14 -4.60 -17.58 -14.21
C LEU A 14 -5.69 -17.40 -13.14
N LEU A 15 -6.23 -16.19 -12.95
CA LEU A 15 -7.31 -15.94 -12.01
C LEU A 15 -8.53 -16.82 -12.30
N ARG A 16 -8.97 -16.90 -13.56
CA ARG A 16 -10.09 -17.77 -13.97
C ARG A 16 -9.82 -19.24 -13.71
N LEU A 17 -8.59 -19.70 -13.95
CA LEU A 17 -8.18 -21.08 -13.67
C LEU A 17 -8.31 -21.38 -12.17
N LEU A 18 -7.72 -20.53 -11.32
CA LEU A 18 -7.72 -20.71 -9.87
C LEU A 18 -9.13 -20.66 -9.28
N VAL A 19 -9.95 -19.70 -9.71
CA VAL A 19 -11.36 -19.58 -9.30
C VAL A 19 -12.13 -20.86 -9.62
N ARG A 20 -12.05 -21.35 -10.88
CA ARG A 20 -12.75 -22.58 -11.29
C ARG A 20 -12.30 -23.80 -10.49
N ARG A 21 -11.01 -23.91 -10.22
CA ARG A 21 -10.43 -25.01 -9.46
C ARG A 21 -10.90 -25.00 -8.00
N CYS A 22 -10.86 -23.86 -7.33
CA CYS A 22 -11.37 -23.72 -5.96
C CYS A 22 -12.89 -23.97 -5.88
N GLN A 23 -13.66 -23.47 -6.85
CA GLN A 23 -15.10 -23.77 -6.94
C GLN A 23 -15.39 -25.25 -7.17
N SER A 24 -14.54 -25.97 -7.92
CA SER A 24 -14.67 -27.42 -8.10
C SER A 24 -14.47 -28.20 -6.79
N LEU A 25 -13.72 -27.62 -5.84
CA LEU A 25 -13.57 -28.11 -4.47
C LEU A 25 -14.74 -27.71 -3.56
N ARG A 26 -15.79 -27.07 -4.11
CA ARG A 26 -16.99 -26.58 -3.39
C ARG A 26 -16.69 -25.43 -2.42
N HIS A 27 -15.64 -24.66 -2.68
CA HIS A 27 -15.39 -23.40 -1.98
C HIS A 27 -16.12 -22.24 -2.67
N GLU A 28 -16.52 -21.26 -1.87
CA GLU A 28 -16.92 -19.95 -2.35
C GLU A 28 -15.65 -19.13 -2.63
N VAL A 29 -15.62 -18.41 -3.76
CA VAL A 29 -14.42 -17.68 -4.18
C VAL A 29 -14.77 -16.24 -4.49
N ASP A 30 -14.13 -15.33 -3.76
CA ASP A 30 -14.05 -13.92 -4.10
C ASP A 30 -12.77 -13.68 -4.89
N SER A 31 -12.88 -13.00 -6.04
CA SER A 31 -11.72 -12.70 -6.91
C SER A 31 -11.41 -11.20 -6.96
N ALA A 32 -10.14 -10.84 -6.92
CA ALA A 32 -9.65 -9.48 -7.16
C ALA A 32 -8.59 -9.51 -8.27
N ASP A 33 -8.54 -8.45 -9.09
CA ASP A 33 -7.54 -8.27 -10.13
C ASP A 33 -6.43 -7.27 -9.72
N ASP A 34 -6.43 -6.85 -8.47
CA ASP A 34 -5.45 -5.94 -7.89
C ASP A 34 -5.44 -5.94 -6.35
N ALA A 35 -4.42 -5.30 -5.77
CA ALA A 35 -4.19 -5.21 -4.33
C ALA A 35 -5.27 -4.41 -3.57
N ILE A 36 -5.78 -3.32 -4.16
CA ILE A 36 -6.79 -2.46 -3.55
C ILE A 36 -8.12 -3.22 -3.43
N LEU A 37 -8.58 -3.85 -4.50
CA LEU A 37 -9.81 -4.64 -4.49
C LEU A 37 -9.70 -5.86 -3.57
N ALA A 38 -8.51 -6.48 -3.48
CA ALA A 38 -8.25 -7.54 -2.53
C ALA A 38 -8.47 -7.08 -1.08
N LEU A 39 -7.92 -5.91 -0.71
CA LEU A 39 -8.10 -5.33 0.63
C LEU A 39 -9.55 -4.95 0.92
N CYS A 40 -10.26 -4.34 -0.04
CA CYS A 40 -11.68 -4.04 0.12
C CYS A 40 -12.48 -5.28 0.48
N LYS A 41 -12.16 -6.41 -0.17
CA LYS A 41 -12.83 -7.69 0.06
C LYS A 41 -12.46 -8.29 1.41
N LEU A 42 -11.21 -8.18 1.85
CA LEU A 42 -10.76 -8.59 3.17
C LEU A 42 -11.46 -7.81 4.30
N GLU A 43 -11.67 -6.50 4.10
CA GLU A 43 -12.38 -5.64 5.06
C GLU A 43 -13.89 -5.92 5.08
N GLY A 44 -14.49 -6.25 3.94
CA GLY A 44 -15.92 -6.53 3.85
C GLY A 44 -16.33 -7.92 4.35
N THR A 45 -15.50 -8.95 4.13
CA THR A 45 -15.75 -10.31 4.62
C THR A 45 -14.45 -11.05 4.82
N LEU A 46 -14.19 -11.55 6.03
CA LEU A 46 -12.99 -12.33 6.33
C LEU A 46 -13.06 -13.70 5.65
N PRO A 47 -12.18 -14.02 4.68
CA PRO A 47 -12.10 -15.35 4.08
C PRO A 47 -11.46 -16.36 5.05
N ASP A 48 -11.68 -17.64 4.78
CA ASP A 48 -10.98 -18.75 5.45
C ASP A 48 -9.53 -18.92 4.94
N LEU A 49 -9.21 -18.41 3.75
CA LEU A 49 -7.89 -18.46 3.12
C LEU A 49 -7.75 -17.31 2.09
N ALA A 50 -6.58 -16.68 2.03
CA ALA A 50 -6.23 -15.73 0.98
C ALA A 50 -5.12 -16.29 0.09
N ILE A 51 -5.28 -16.16 -1.23
CA ILE A 51 -4.26 -16.44 -2.24
C ILE A 51 -3.97 -15.11 -2.94
N LEU A 52 -2.78 -14.57 -2.77
CA LEU A 52 -2.44 -13.27 -3.36
C LEU A 52 -1.21 -13.43 -4.26
N ASP A 53 -1.30 -12.86 -5.44
CA ASP A 53 -0.15 -12.59 -6.27
C ASP A 53 0.77 -11.54 -5.63
N VAL A 54 2.08 -11.73 -5.72
CA VAL A 54 3.07 -10.72 -5.32
C VAL A 54 3.02 -9.51 -6.24
N ASP A 55 2.94 -9.70 -7.56
CA ASP A 55 3.13 -8.64 -8.55
C ASP A 55 1.77 -8.21 -9.15
N MET A 56 1.04 -7.31 -8.46
CA MET A 56 -0.24 -6.79 -8.94
C MET A 56 -0.19 -5.30 -9.33
N PRO A 57 -1.12 -4.81 -10.17
CA PRO A 57 -1.36 -3.38 -10.37
C PRO A 57 -1.84 -2.70 -9.08
N GLY A 58 -1.56 -1.41 -8.92
CA GLY A 58 -2.08 -0.62 -7.80
C GLY A 58 -1.45 -0.91 -6.44
N GLY A 59 -0.54 -1.88 -6.34
CA GLY A 59 0.21 -2.28 -5.14
C GLY A 59 0.72 -3.72 -5.24
N ASN A 60 1.61 -4.17 -4.35
CA ASN A 60 2.08 -5.56 -4.34
C ASN A 60 1.31 -6.42 -3.31
N GLY A 61 1.23 -7.74 -3.53
CA GLY A 61 0.57 -8.67 -2.60
C GLY A 61 1.22 -8.72 -1.22
N LEU A 62 2.51 -8.37 -1.14
CA LEU A 62 3.24 -8.23 0.11
C LEU A 62 2.66 -7.11 0.99
N SER A 63 2.27 -5.97 0.42
CA SER A 63 1.65 -4.86 1.15
C SER A 63 0.27 -5.25 1.67
N VAL A 64 -0.49 -6.06 0.92
CA VAL A 64 -1.76 -6.62 1.40
C VAL A 64 -1.50 -7.58 2.58
N CYS A 65 -0.49 -8.45 2.46
CA CYS A 65 -0.10 -9.36 3.53
C CYS A 65 0.41 -8.63 4.79
N GLU A 66 1.21 -7.58 4.63
CA GLU A 66 1.65 -6.70 5.71
C GLU A 66 0.46 -6.07 6.43
N MET A 67 -0.48 -5.52 5.68
CA MET A 67 -1.72 -4.97 6.23
C MET A 67 -2.47 -6.01 7.05
N MET A 68 -2.72 -7.20 6.47
CA MET A 68 -3.37 -8.31 7.17
C MET A 68 -2.62 -8.68 8.45
N SER A 69 -1.28 -8.68 8.41
CA SER A 69 -0.44 -8.99 9.57
C SER A 69 -0.55 -7.93 10.67
N THR A 70 -0.92 -6.68 10.37
CA THR A 70 -1.11 -5.65 11.40
C THR A 70 -2.52 -5.63 12.00
N HIS A 71 -3.49 -6.26 11.34
CA HIS A 71 -4.90 -6.25 11.75
C HIS A 71 -5.29 -7.50 12.53
N GLU A 72 -5.80 -7.34 13.77
CA GLU A 72 -6.02 -8.44 14.73
C GLU A 72 -6.86 -9.60 14.17
N GLN A 73 -7.92 -9.28 13.43
CA GLN A 73 -8.80 -10.29 12.84
C GLN A 73 -8.24 -10.92 11.56
N MET A 74 -7.44 -10.20 10.78
CA MET A 74 -6.93 -10.67 9.48
C MET A 74 -5.63 -11.47 9.63
N ARG A 75 -4.85 -11.21 10.69
CA ARG A 75 -3.61 -11.94 10.98
C ARG A 75 -3.83 -13.46 11.12
N ALA A 76 -5.03 -13.88 11.50
CA ALA A 76 -5.38 -15.30 11.62
C ALA A 76 -5.69 -15.98 10.28
N ILE A 77 -5.86 -15.22 9.19
CA ILE A 77 -6.21 -15.77 7.88
C ILE A 77 -4.96 -16.40 7.25
N PRO A 78 -4.95 -17.70 6.97
CA PRO A 78 -3.85 -18.33 6.27
C PRO A 78 -3.71 -17.70 4.87
N THR A 79 -2.48 -17.38 4.50
CA THR A 79 -2.19 -16.59 3.30
C THR A 79 -1.14 -17.31 2.45
N ILE A 80 -1.44 -17.52 1.16
CA ILE A 80 -0.53 -18.13 0.17
C ILE A 80 -0.14 -17.06 -0.86
N MET A 81 1.15 -16.77 -0.98
CA MET A 81 1.69 -15.90 -2.03
C MET A 81 1.98 -16.66 -3.31
N LEU A 82 1.52 -16.16 -4.44
CA LEU A 82 1.92 -16.61 -5.77
C LEU A 82 3.05 -15.70 -6.27
N THR A 83 4.24 -16.25 -6.50
CA THR A 83 5.39 -15.46 -6.99
C THR A 83 5.99 -16.03 -8.27
N GLY A 84 6.24 -15.16 -9.25
CA GLY A 84 7.00 -15.52 -10.46
C GLY A 84 8.51 -15.61 -10.20
N ASN A 85 9.01 -14.86 -9.21
CA ASN A 85 10.42 -14.78 -8.89
C ASN A 85 10.71 -15.44 -7.53
N SER A 86 11.70 -16.33 -7.49
CA SER A 86 12.15 -16.97 -6.25
C SER A 86 13.31 -16.19 -5.64
N ASP A 87 13.24 -14.84 -5.69
CA ASP A 87 14.30 -14.05 -5.10
C ASP A 87 14.31 -14.26 -3.57
N PRO A 88 15.50 -14.38 -2.96
CA PRO A 88 15.60 -14.68 -1.53
C PRO A 88 14.97 -13.61 -0.62
N ASP A 89 14.81 -12.38 -1.09
CA ASP A 89 14.29 -11.29 -0.26
C ASP A 89 12.76 -11.36 -0.15
N THR A 90 12.06 -11.63 -1.27
CA THR A 90 10.62 -11.89 -1.29
C THR A 90 10.27 -13.10 -0.44
N ILE A 91 11.01 -14.20 -0.54
CA ILE A 91 10.76 -15.40 0.27
C ILE A 91 10.96 -15.10 1.76
N ARG A 92 12.03 -14.39 2.11
CA ARG A 92 12.29 -13.97 3.50
C ARG A 92 11.16 -13.08 4.03
N ARG A 93 10.65 -12.17 3.20
CA ARG A 93 9.57 -11.27 3.58
C ARG A 93 8.25 -12.04 3.79
N CYS A 94 7.87 -12.92 2.86
CA CYS A 94 6.71 -13.81 3.05
C CYS A 94 6.79 -14.60 4.37
N HIS A 95 7.97 -15.16 4.67
CA HIS A 95 8.18 -15.92 5.89
C HIS A 95 8.06 -15.05 7.15
N SER A 96 8.62 -13.82 7.14
CA SER A 96 8.48 -12.88 8.27
C SER A 96 7.02 -12.48 8.55
N LEU A 97 6.15 -12.56 7.54
CA LEU A 97 4.72 -12.25 7.64
C LEU A 97 3.86 -13.48 7.95
N GLY A 98 4.46 -14.66 8.09
CA GLY A 98 3.73 -15.92 8.31
C GLY A 98 2.95 -16.41 7.08
N ALA A 99 3.30 -15.92 5.88
CA ALA A 99 2.68 -16.35 4.63
C ALA A 99 3.41 -17.55 4.02
N TYR A 100 2.62 -18.45 3.44
CA TYR A 100 3.13 -19.53 2.58
C TYR A 100 3.41 -18.98 1.18
N TYR A 101 4.21 -19.68 0.39
CA TYR A 101 4.47 -19.26 -0.99
C TYR A 101 4.40 -20.44 -1.96
N VAL A 102 3.97 -20.15 -3.18
CA VAL A 102 3.94 -21.08 -4.31
C VAL A 102 4.49 -20.35 -5.54
N GLN A 103 5.41 -21.00 -6.24
CA GLN A 103 5.98 -20.47 -7.48
C GLN A 103 4.95 -20.52 -8.61
N LYS A 104 4.72 -19.38 -9.27
CA LYS A 104 3.91 -19.28 -10.49
C LYS A 104 4.57 -20.10 -11.60
N SER A 105 3.86 -21.11 -12.07
CA SER A 105 4.28 -22.01 -13.14
C SER A 105 3.05 -22.60 -13.82
N VAL A 106 3.24 -23.27 -14.96
CA VAL A 106 2.13 -23.91 -15.70
C VAL A 106 1.38 -24.93 -14.82
N ASP A 107 2.09 -25.56 -13.88
CA ASP A 107 1.55 -26.56 -12.97
C ASP A 107 1.28 -26.00 -11.56
N VAL A 108 1.10 -24.68 -11.41
CA VAL A 108 0.88 -24.00 -10.12
C VAL A 108 -0.17 -24.69 -9.25
N TRP A 109 -1.26 -25.18 -9.88
CA TRP A 109 -2.35 -25.89 -9.17
C TRP A 109 -1.88 -27.14 -8.43
N SER A 110 -0.93 -27.90 -8.99
CA SER A 110 -0.43 -29.15 -8.37
C SER A 110 0.26 -28.90 -7.04
N ARG A 111 0.88 -27.73 -6.87
CA ARG A 111 1.54 -27.30 -5.64
C ARG A 111 0.58 -26.56 -4.71
N LEU A 112 -0.36 -25.81 -5.29
CA LEU A 112 -1.34 -25.02 -4.56
C LEU A 112 -2.42 -25.88 -3.89
N GLU A 113 -2.94 -26.90 -4.58
CA GLU A 113 -4.06 -27.71 -4.06
C GLU A 113 -3.76 -28.42 -2.73
N PRO A 114 -2.62 -29.12 -2.57
CA PRO A 114 -2.31 -29.80 -1.31
C PRO A 114 -2.21 -28.80 -0.14
N LEU A 115 -1.53 -27.67 -0.37
CA LEU A 115 -1.35 -26.62 0.62
C LEU A 115 -2.69 -25.96 0.98
N LEU A 116 -3.53 -25.66 0.00
CA LEU A 116 -4.87 -25.11 0.21
C LEU A 116 -5.71 -26.04 1.09
N ARG A 117 -5.71 -27.35 0.82
CA ARG A 117 -6.46 -28.33 1.61
C ARG A 117 -5.95 -28.43 3.04
N GLU A 118 -4.63 -28.47 3.20
CA GLU A 118 -3.98 -28.48 4.52
C GLU A 118 -4.40 -27.27 5.34
N LEU A 119 -4.29 -26.06 4.78
CA LEU A 119 -4.61 -24.81 5.47
C LEU A 119 -6.10 -24.65 5.79
N LEU A 120 -6.98 -25.24 4.96
CA LEU A 120 -8.42 -25.26 5.24
C LEU A 120 -8.84 -26.37 6.21
N GLY A 121 -7.90 -27.20 6.70
CA GLY A 121 -8.18 -28.32 7.59
C GLY A 121 -8.89 -29.49 6.92
N GLU A 122 -8.80 -29.58 5.60
CA GLU A 122 -9.33 -30.68 4.80
C GLU A 122 -8.26 -31.76 4.72
N GLY A 123 -8.36 -32.78 5.59
CA GLY A 123 -7.35 -33.84 5.68
C GLY A 123 -6.91 -34.39 4.33
N THR A 124 -5.60 -34.60 4.18
CA THR A 124 -4.98 -35.11 2.96
C THR A 124 -5.34 -36.58 2.75
N ALA A 125 -5.87 -36.93 1.56
CA ALA A 125 -5.67 -38.28 1.06
C ALA A 125 -4.17 -38.43 0.74
N PRO A 126 -3.55 -39.59 0.98
CA PRO A 126 -2.10 -39.74 0.81
C PRO A 126 -1.75 -39.60 -0.67
N ALA A 127 -1.12 -38.49 -1.04
CA ALA A 127 -0.41 -38.35 -2.30
C ALA A 127 1.00 -38.90 -2.09
N GLU A 128 1.27 -40.06 -2.68
CA GLU A 128 2.62 -40.55 -2.90
C GLU A 128 3.42 -39.47 -3.66
N GLU A 129 4.62 -39.18 -3.15
CA GLU A 129 5.68 -38.37 -3.76
C GLU A 129 5.37 -36.86 -3.98
N ALA A 130 5.09 -36.14 -2.89
CA ALA A 130 5.43 -34.72 -2.80
C ALA A 130 6.93 -34.57 -2.47
N GLY A 131 7.69 -33.95 -3.36
CA GLY A 131 9.12 -33.69 -3.18
C GLY A 131 9.41 -32.89 -1.92
N GLU A 132 10.23 -33.50 -1.05
CA GLU A 132 10.90 -32.97 0.15
C GLU A 132 10.49 -31.58 0.65
N VAL A 133 9.68 -31.60 1.70
CA VAL A 133 9.76 -30.65 2.81
C VAL A 133 11.08 -30.94 3.54
N LYS A 134 11.98 -29.94 3.63
CA LYS A 134 13.13 -29.99 4.55
C LYS A 134 13.11 -28.76 5.44
N GLU A 135 12.75 -28.97 6.71
CA GLU A 135 13.34 -28.22 7.82
C GLU A 135 14.87 -28.30 7.66
N VAL A 136 15.54 -27.17 7.51
CA VAL A 136 16.99 -27.11 7.70
C VAL A 136 17.24 -26.42 9.03
N SER A 137 17.09 -27.21 10.10
CA SER A 137 17.81 -26.96 11.34
C SER A 137 19.28 -27.36 11.11
N GLU A 138 20.11 -26.45 10.59
CA GLU A 138 21.58 -26.53 10.62
C GLU A 138 22.21 -25.35 9.85
N THR A 139 21.99 -24.12 10.33
CA THR A 139 22.76 -22.95 9.86
C THR A 139 23.05 -21.91 10.93
N GLU A 140 22.79 -22.20 12.22
CA GLU A 140 23.21 -21.31 13.32
C GLU A 140 24.72 -21.37 13.60
N GLN A 141 25.45 -22.37 13.10
CA GLN A 141 26.92 -22.45 13.25
C GLN A 141 27.72 -21.95 12.04
N ALA A 142 27.07 -21.59 10.93
CA ALA A 142 27.76 -21.08 9.74
C ALA A 142 27.79 -19.54 9.68
N VAL A 143 26.90 -18.85 10.39
CA VAL A 143 26.84 -17.38 10.44
C VAL A 143 27.84 -16.79 11.44
N GLU A 144 28.17 -17.52 12.51
CA GLU A 144 29.15 -17.07 13.51
C GLU A 144 30.62 -17.17 13.04
N ALA A 145 30.90 -18.06 12.07
CA ALA A 145 32.22 -18.22 11.49
C ALA A 145 32.57 -17.14 10.43
N ALA A 146 31.55 -16.55 9.79
CA ALA A 146 31.75 -15.51 8.77
C ALA A 146 31.98 -14.10 9.37
N LEU A 147 31.81 -13.94 10.68
CA LEU A 147 32.09 -12.70 11.43
C LEU A 147 33.51 -12.66 12.05
N HIS A 148 34.27 -13.75 11.98
CA HIS A 148 35.59 -13.86 12.62
C HIS A 148 36.79 -13.98 11.66
N SER A 149 36.58 -14.04 10.34
CA SER A 149 37.67 -13.92 9.37
C SER A 149 37.85 -12.45 8.96
N GLY A 150 38.57 -11.71 9.79
CA GLY A 150 38.98 -10.34 9.52
C GLY A 150 39.97 -10.27 8.36
N GLU A 151 39.48 -9.85 7.19
CA GLU A 151 40.19 -9.12 6.14
C GLU A 151 39.13 -8.18 5.52
N GLY A 152 38.99 -6.93 5.93
CA GLY A 152 39.97 -5.89 5.61
C GLY A 152 39.67 -5.28 4.24
N CYS A 153 38.59 -4.50 4.10
CA CYS A 153 38.48 -3.54 3.01
C CYS A 153 38.03 -2.18 3.56
N LEU A 154 39.03 -1.37 3.87
CA LEU A 154 38.95 0.06 4.08
C LEU A 154 38.57 0.72 2.75
N TYR A 155 37.46 1.45 2.71
CA TYR A 155 37.37 2.65 1.90
C TYR A 155 36.97 3.82 2.78
N ALA A 156 37.91 4.76 2.86
CA ALA A 156 37.82 6.00 3.60
C ALA A 156 36.69 6.87 3.05
N VAL A 157 36.00 7.54 3.97
CA VAL A 157 35.17 8.71 3.70
C VAL A 157 36.08 9.79 3.12
N GLN A 158 35.97 10.02 1.81
CA GLN A 158 36.35 11.30 1.22
C GLN A 158 35.08 12.15 1.16
N THR A 159 35.00 13.12 2.07
CA THR A 159 34.08 14.25 1.96
C THR A 159 34.46 15.05 0.72
N ASP A 160 33.57 15.08 -0.26
CA ASP A 160 33.64 16.06 -1.35
C ASP A 160 33.09 17.40 -0.80
N PRO A 161 33.87 18.51 -0.77
CA PRO A 161 33.42 19.78 -0.20
C PRO A 161 32.49 20.59 -1.12
N ASN A 162 32.01 20.03 -2.24
CA ASN A 162 31.30 20.83 -3.24
C ASN A 162 30.19 20.08 -3.99
N ALA A 163 29.34 19.32 -3.28
CA ALA A 163 28.09 18.81 -3.81
C ALA A 163 26.92 19.71 -3.33
N GLU A 164 26.45 20.56 -4.24
CA GLU A 164 25.35 21.52 -4.06
C GLU A 164 24.09 20.86 -3.48
N SER A 165 23.85 21.07 -2.18
CA SER A 165 22.56 20.96 -1.52
C SER A 165 22.14 22.37 -1.06
N ASP A 166 20.85 22.58 -0.85
CA ASP A 166 20.25 23.75 -0.15
C ASP A 166 19.73 24.93 -1.00
N THR A 167 18.89 24.69 -2.02
CA THR A 167 18.01 25.77 -2.53
C THR A 167 16.51 25.55 -2.27
N ILE A 168 16.07 24.30 -2.02
CA ILE A 168 14.65 23.99 -1.83
C ILE A 168 14.23 24.19 -0.37
N ILE A 169 15.07 23.77 0.58
CA ILE A 169 14.80 23.88 2.02
C ILE A 169 14.68 25.36 2.43
N ASP A 170 15.60 26.22 1.97
CA ASP A 170 15.56 27.67 2.24
C ASP A 170 14.36 28.36 1.56
N ALA A 171 13.92 27.90 0.38
CA ALA A 171 12.74 28.43 -0.29
C ALA A 171 11.43 28.01 0.41
N VAL A 172 11.39 26.81 0.97
CA VAL A 172 10.26 26.29 1.76
C VAL A 172 10.13 27.09 3.05
N PHE A 173 11.22 27.31 3.79
CA PHE A 173 11.20 28.14 5.00
C PHE A 173 10.95 29.63 4.72
N ALA A 174 11.48 30.19 3.62
CA ALA A 174 11.26 31.59 3.24
C ALA A 174 9.81 31.87 2.80
N ALA A 175 9.12 30.90 2.21
CA ALA A 175 7.69 31.02 1.86
C ALA A 175 6.76 30.83 3.06
N LEU A 176 7.25 30.25 4.16
CA LEU A 176 6.49 29.94 5.38
C LEU A 176 6.41 31.10 6.38
N GLY A 177 7.30 32.10 6.32
CA GLY A 177 7.26 33.26 7.23
C GLY A 177 7.48 32.91 8.71
N VAL A 178 8.05 31.74 8.98
CA VAL A 178 8.34 31.26 10.34
C VAL A 178 9.79 31.59 10.65
N GLU A 179 10.03 32.58 11.52
CA GLU A 179 11.37 32.83 12.08
C GLU A 179 11.79 31.62 12.93
N GLY A 180 12.97 31.08 12.62
CA GLY A 180 13.47 29.81 13.15
C GLY A 180 13.51 29.74 14.67
N GLY A 181 12.91 28.67 15.20
CA GLY A 181 13.04 28.22 16.58
C GLY A 181 13.38 26.75 16.61
N ASP A 182 14.61 26.46 17.03
CA ASP A 182 15.22 25.14 17.16
C ASP A 182 14.49 24.31 18.25
N GLN A 183 13.63 23.37 17.83
CA GLN A 183 13.01 22.37 18.69
C GLN A 183 12.91 21.06 17.90
N ALA A 184 13.93 20.22 18.02
CA ALA A 184 13.88 18.81 17.65
C ALA A 184 12.88 18.09 18.56
N PHE A 185 11.75 17.61 18.05
CA PHE A 185 10.84 16.76 18.85
C PHE A 185 10.16 15.66 18.01
N GLU A 186 10.66 14.45 18.26
CA GLU A 186 10.00 13.15 18.43
C GLU A 186 8.87 12.74 17.46
N SER A 187 9.14 11.64 16.75
CA SER A 187 8.18 10.81 16.03
C SER A 187 7.17 10.17 16.98
N GLU A 188 6.00 10.80 17.16
CA GLU A 188 4.83 10.17 17.78
C GLU A 188 4.06 9.29 16.77
N PRO A 189 3.40 8.22 17.23
CA PRO A 189 2.79 7.21 16.37
C PRO A 189 1.51 7.70 15.67
N ASP A 190 1.39 7.37 14.38
CA ASP A 190 0.26 7.63 13.46
C ASP A 190 -0.96 6.75 13.79
N SER A 191 -1.48 6.79 15.02
CA SER A 191 -2.56 5.89 15.46
C SER A 191 -3.64 6.50 16.38
N ALA A 192 -3.86 7.81 16.35
CA ALA A 192 -5.00 8.40 17.06
C ALA A 192 -5.99 9.01 16.06
N GLU A 193 -7.21 8.47 16.02
CA GLU A 193 -8.35 9.18 15.43
C GLU A 193 -8.44 10.60 16.03
N PRO A 194 -8.71 11.63 15.21
CA PRO A 194 -8.70 13.00 15.69
C PRO A 194 -9.82 13.20 16.72
N ALA A 195 -9.44 13.46 17.97
CA ALA A 195 -10.35 13.86 19.06
C ALA A 195 -10.86 15.32 18.91
N ASP A 196 -10.84 15.85 17.70
CA ASP A 196 -11.00 17.27 17.36
C ASP A 196 -11.96 17.39 16.19
N ASP A 197 -13.01 18.21 16.35
CA ASP A 197 -14.13 18.39 15.39
C ASP A 197 -13.71 19.05 14.07
N ARG A 198 -12.43 19.39 13.89
CA ARG A 198 -11.90 19.93 12.64
C ARG A 198 -12.03 18.91 11.50
N PRO A 199 -12.44 19.34 10.28
CA PRO A 199 -12.45 18.48 9.12
C PRO A 199 -11.05 17.94 8.88
N TRP A 200 -10.96 16.67 8.48
CA TRP A 200 -9.69 16.01 8.30
C TRP A 200 -9.48 15.61 6.83
N VAL A 201 -8.25 15.78 6.39
CA VAL A 201 -7.80 15.56 5.02
C VAL A 201 -6.85 14.37 5.01
N LEU A 202 -7.06 13.45 4.08
CA LEU A 202 -6.12 12.36 3.84
C LEU A 202 -5.09 12.80 2.80
N SER A 203 -3.80 12.78 3.14
CA SER A 203 -2.71 12.98 2.19
C SER A 203 -2.08 11.64 1.82
N VAL A 204 -2.07 11.29 0.54
CA VAL A 204 -1.37 10.13 0.00
C VAL A 204 -0.08 10.63 -0.65
N GLU A 205 1.01 10.57 0.09
CA GLU A 205 2.29 11.22 -0.18
C GLU A 205 3.44 10.42 0.48
N ASP A 206 4.39 9.96 -0.33
CA ASP A 206 5.53 9.16 0.12
C ASP A 206 6.70 10.03 0.59
N ASP A 207 6.78 11.29 0.19
CA ASP A 207 7.83 12.20 0.60
C ASP A 207 7.56 12.82 1.99
N ASP A 208 8.46 12.56 2.95
CA ASP A 208 8.33 13.02 4.33
C ASP A 208 8.33 14.55 4.47
N ASP A 209 9.12 15.24 3.66
CA ASP A 209 9.28 16.70 3.72
C ASP A 209 8.03 17.39 3.15
N ILE A 210 7.51 16.89 2.02
CA ILE A 210 6.26 17.40 1.43
C ILE A 210 5.10 17.14 2.39
N ALA A 211 5.01 15.94 2.96
CA ALA A 211 3.95 15.60 3.90
C ALA A 211 4.00 16.48 5.16
N LEU A 212 5.19 16.74 5.72
CA LEU A 212 5.33 17.62 6.88
C LEU A 212 4.90 19.06 6.55
N ALA A 213 5.32 19.59 5.39
CA ALA A 213 4.93 20.92 4.95
C ALA A 213 3.41 21.05 4.78
N LEU A 214 2.77 20.04 4.17
CA LEU A 214 1.32 19.98 4.04
C LEU A 214 0.63 19.92 5.40
N LYS A 215 1.12 19.09 6.33
CA LYS A 215 0.56 18.93 7.68
C LYS A 215 0.52 20.26 8.43
N LEU A 216 1.64 20.98 8.45
CA LEU A 216 1.75 22.27 9.15
C LEU A 216 0.78 23.31 8.56
N ARG A 217 0.73 23.42 7.23
CA ARG A 217 -0.13 24.37 6.52
C ARG A 217 -1.62 24.08 6.66
N LEU A 218 -2.00 22.80 6.60
CA LEU A 218 -3.38 22.36 6.82
C LEU A 218 -3.83 22.66 8.25
N ALA A 219 -2.97 22.39 9.24
CA ALA A 219 -3.24 22.69 10.64
C ALA A 219 -3.47 24.20 10.87
N GLU A 220 -2.65 25.07 10.27
CA GLU A 220 -2.85 26.53 10.29
C GLU A 220 -4.21 26.96 9.70
N SER A 221 -4.72 26.19 8.73
CA SER A 221 -5.99 26.47 8.05
C SER A 221 -7.18 25.72 8.64
N GLY A 222 -7.02 25.12 9.83
CA GLY A 222 -8.11 24.48 10.56
C GLY A 222 -8.47 23.08 10.07
N TYR A 223 -7.58 22.40 9.34
CA TYR A 223 -7.74 21.01 8.94
C TYR A 223 -6.80 20.10 9.74
N ASN A 224 -7.28 18.92 10.11
CA ASN A 224 -6.41 17.83 10.54
C ASN A 224 -5.89 17.07 9.31
N MET A 225 -4.67 16.54 9.34
CA MET A 225 -4.13 15.74 8.25
C MET A 225 -3.72 14.35 8.75
N VAL A 226 -4.24 13.33 8.09
CA VAL A 226 -3.74 11.95 8.21
C VAL A 226 -2.95 11.64 6.96
N ARG A 227 -1.80 10.98 7.10
CA ARG A 227 -0.94 10.62 5.97
C ARG A 227 -1.14 9.15 5.58
N ALA A 228 -0.96 8.83 4.31
CA ALA A 228 -0.66 7.50 3.81
C ALA A 228 0.57 7.61 2.91
N THR A 229 1.52 6.68 3.02
CA THR A 229 2.78 6.73 2.23
C THR A 229 2.67 5.95 0.92
N ALA A 230 1.56 5.25 0.69
CA ALA A 230 1.34 4.47 -0.51
C ALA A 230 -0.13 4.52 -0.95
N GLY A 231 -0.36 4.30 -2.25
CA GLY A 231 -1.69 4.31 -2.86
C GLY A 231 -2.67 3.33 -2.22
N VAL A 232 -2.21 2.11 -1.92
CA VAL A 232 -3.00 1.07 -1.26
C VAL A 232 -3.46 1.51 0.13
N GLU A 233 -2.52 2.01 0.93
CA GLU A 233 -2.81 2.51 2.27
C GLU A 233 -3.77 3.71 2.21
N GLY A 234 -3.56 4.62 1.25
CA GLY A 234 -4.41 5.78 1.01
C GLY A 234 -5.83 5.38 0.66
N TYR A 235 -6.01 4.44 -0.26
CA TYR A 235 -7.33 3.92 -0.59
C TYR A 235 -8.01 3.31 0.65
N ARG A 236 -7.31 2.46 1.39
CA ARG A 236 -7.84 1.78 2.57
C ARG A 236 -8.28 2.79 3.64
N LYS A 237 -7.42 3.77 3.95
CA LYS A 237 -7.76 4.84 4.90
C LYS A 237 -9.00 5.61 4.41
N ALA A 238 -9.07 5.97 3.12
CA ALA A 238 -10.24 6.64 2.55
C ALA A 238 -11.53 5.82 2.70
N PHE A 239 -11.47 4.52 2.41
CA PHE A 239 -12.59 3.60 2.51
C PHE A 239 -13.09 3.45 3.96
N MET A 240 -12.18 3.32 4.92
CA MET A 240 -12.54 3.05 6.32
C MET A 240 -13.02 4.28 7.09
N THR A 241 -12.56 5.47 6.72
CA THR A 241 -12.69 6.66 7.58
C THR A 241 -13.40 7.84 6.91
N ALA A 242 -13.67 7.77 5.59
CA ALA A 242 -14.38 8.79 4.82
C ALA A 242 -13.89 10.24 5.08
N PRO A 243 -12.65 10.59 4.68
CA PRO A 243 -12.11 11.95 4.83
C PRO A 243 -12.96 13.02 4.17
N SER A 244 -12.82 14.25 4.65
CA SER A 244 -13.46 15.42 4.04
C SER A 244 -12.91 15.73 2.63
N ALA A 245 -11.63 15.42 2.38
CA ALA A 245 -10.99 15.48 1.08
C ALA A 245 -9.72 14.62 1.06
N ILE A 246 -9.26 14.26 -0.13
CA ILE A 246 -8.02 13.52 -0.37
C ILE A 246 -7.05 14.41 -1.17
N LEU A 247 -5.82 14.56 -0.68
CA LEU A 247 -4.69 15.07 -1.45
C LEU A 247 -3.90 13.87 -1.96
N LEU A 248 -3.87 13.66 -3.27
CA LEU A 248 -3.23 12.50 -3.88
C LEU A 248 -2.00 12.95 -4.67
N ASP A 249 -0.81 12.47 -4.30
CA ASP A 249 0.33 12.59 -5.20
C ASP A 249 0.11 11.69 -6.43
N TYR A 250 0.33 12.28 -7.59
CA TYR A 250 0.36 11.56 -8.86
C TYR A 250 1.61 10.68 -8.99
N GLU A 251 2.74 11.13 -8.43
CA GLU A 251 4.07 10.52 -8.62
C GLU A 251 4.46 9.57 -7.48
N LEU A 252 3.48 8.86 -6.91
CA LEU A 252 3.73 7.82 -5.92
C LEU A 252 4.73 6.76 -6.44
N PRO A 253 5.50 6.11 -5.55
CA PRO A 253 6.37 5.00 -5.91
C PRO A 253 5.60 3.94 -6.69
N ASN A 254 6.18 3.50 -7.81
CA ASN A 254 5.56 2.60 -8.80
C ASN A 254 4.47 3.22 -9.69
N GLY A 255 4.27 4.55 -9.64
CA GLY A 255 3.53 5.30 -10.67
C GLY A 255 2.01 5.11 -10.68
N ASN A 256 1.41 4.77 -9.53
CA ASN A 256 0.00 4.34 -9.44
C ASN A 256 -1.00 5.46 -9.09
N GLY A 257 -0.65 6.75 -9.15
CA GLY A 257 -1.55 7.84 -8.74
C GLY A 257 -2.86 7.89 -9.53
N ASP A 258 -2.81 7.68 -10.85
CA ASP A 258 -4.00 7.58 -11.71
C ASP A 258 -4.86 6.35 -11.38
N TYR A 259 -4.20 5.23 -11.07
CA TYR A 259 -4.84 4.00 -10.66
C TYR A 259 -5.63 4.18 -9.35
N VAL A 260 -5.01 4.79 -8.35
CA VAL A 260 -5.63 5.08 -7.04
C VAL A 260 -6.82 6.02 -7.22
N LEU A 261 -6.64 7.11 -7.98
CA LEU A 261 -7.73 8.04 -8.30
C LEU A 261 -8.92 7.32 -8.92
N ARG A 262 -8.67 6.50 -9.94
CA ARG A 262 -9.72 5.73 -10.62
C ARG A 262 -10.45 4.82 -9.63
N ARG A 263 -9.74 4.05 -8.82
CA ARG A 263 -10.36 3.15 -7.83
C ARG A 263 -11.18 3.91 -6.80
N LEU A 264 -10.69 5.05 -6.32
CA LEU A 264 -11.43 5.92 -5.39
C LEU A 264 -12.74 6.40 -6.01
N LYS A 265 -12.73 6.79 -7.28
CA LYS A 265 -13.91 7.31 -7.97
C LYS A 265 -14.87 6.23 -8.49
N GLU A 266 -14.40 5.01 -8.71
CA GLU A 266 -15.24 3.87 -9.11
C GLU A 266 -15.93 3.19 -7.93
N SER A 267 -15.45 3.37 -6.70
CA SER A 267 -16.00 2.74 -5.50
C SER A 267 -17.12 3.57 -4.88
N PRO A 268 -18.33 3.02 -4.66
CA PRO A 268 -19.45 3.74 -4.05
C PRO A 268 -19.16 4.28 -2.64
N ALA A 269 -18.22 3.69 -1.91
CA ALA A 269 -17.86 4.12 -0.56
C ALA A 269 -16.96 5.37 -0.55
N THR A 270 -16.27 5.65 -1.66
CA THR A 270 -15.25 6.71 -1.74
C THR A 270 -15.48 7.70 -2.88
N SER A 271 -16.42 7.43 -3.80
CA SER A 271 -16.62 8.22 -5.02
C SER A 271 -16.97 9.68 -4.76
N ASP A 272 -17.69 9.93 -3.67
CA ASP A 272 -18.17 11.26 -3.28
C ASP A 272 -17.10 12.07 -2.53
N ILE A 273 -16.00 11.42 -2.11
CA ILE A 273 -14.90 12.11 -1.44
C ILE A 273 -14.15 12.95 -2.48
N PRO A 274 -13.99 14.27 -2.28
CA PRO A 274 -13.25 15.12 -3.20
C PRO A 274 -11.78 14.72 -3.27
N VAL A 275 -11.22 14.61 -4.48
CA VAL A 275 -9.81 14.28 -4.70
C VAL A 275 -9.10 15.44 -5.42
N ILE A 276 -8.09 16.01 -4.76
CA ILE A 276 -7.19 17.01 -5.31
C ILE A 276 -5.88 16.30 -5.68
N VAL A 277 -5.55 16.27 -6.97
CA VAL A 277 -4.31 15.66 -7.45
C VAL A 277 -3.17 16.67 -7.40
N LEU A 278 -2.05 16.29 -6.77
CA LEU A 278 -0.80 17.03 -6.74
C LEU A 278 0.20 16.33 -7.68
N THR A 279 0.93 17.06 -8.53
CA THR A 279 1.88 16.40 -9.45
C THR A 279 3.06 17.28 -9.84
N GLY A 280 4.26 16.73 -9.99
CA GLY A 280 5.38 17.44 -10.62
C GLY A 280 5.22 17.70 -12.12
N ARG A 281 4.28 17.00 -12.78
CA ARG A 281 4.14 17.03 -14.24
C ARG A 281 3.36 18.24 -14.73
N ARG A 282 3.89 18.89 -15.77
CA ARG A 282 3.33 20.12 -16.35
C ARG A 282 2.60 19.92 -17.67
N GLU A 283 2.45 18.68 -18.13
CA GLU A 283 1.88 18.38 -19.43
C GLU A 283 0.35 18.51 -19.41
N ALA A 284 -0.20 19.29 -20.35
CA ALA A 284 -1.65 19.52 -20.44
C ALA A 284 -2.45 18.23 -20.73
N THR A 285 -1.80 17.20 -21.26
CA THR A 285 -2.37 15.86 -21.47
C THR A 285 -2.70 15.17 -20.15
N ILE A 286 -1.83 15.29 -19.15
CA ILE A 286 -1.99 14.66 -17.82
C ILE A 286 -3.11 15.33 -17.05
N GLU A 287 -3.18 16.66 -17.04
CA GLU A 287 -4.29 17.37 -16.37
C GLU A 287 -5.65 16.92 -16.93
N ARG A 288 -5.79 16.84 -18.26
CA ARG A 288 -7.03 16.36 -18.88
C ARG A 288 -7.31 14.91 -18.52
N GLN A 289 -6.30 14.05 -18.52
CA GLN A 289 -6.45 12.66 -18.13
C GLN A 289 -6.98 12.54 -16.69
N MET A 290 -6.40 13.27 -15.73
CA MET A 290 -6.81 13.20 -14.32
C MET A 290 -8.23 13.73 -14.11
N ARG A 291 -8.59 14.84 -14.78
CA ARG A 291 -9.98 15.35 -14.73
C ARG A 291 -10.97 14.34 -15.33
N ASN A 292 -10.59 13.64 -16.41
CA ASN A 292 -11.43 12.59 -16.99
C ASN A 292 -11.57 11.36 -16.08
N LEU A 293 -10.58 11.08 -15.24
CA LEU A 293 -10.63 10.03 -14.21
C LEU A 293 -11.43 10.46 -12.97
N GLY A 294 -11.90 11.71 -12.93
CA GLY A 294 -12.79 12.21 -11.88
C GLY A 294 -12.13 13.07 -10.82
N ALA A 295 -10.87 13.51 -10.99
CA ALA A 295 -10.26 14.46 -10.05
C ALA A 295 -11.05 15.78 -9.99
N ASP A 296 -11.34 16.23 -8.77
CA ASP A 296 -12.09 17.46 -8.50
C ASP A 296 -11.23 18.71 -8.70
N GLU A 297 -9.93 18.58 -8.41
CA GLU A 297 -8.94 19.63 -8.68
C GLU A 297 -7.57 19.03 -9.04
N PHE A 298 -6.78 19.81 -9.76
CA PHE A 298 -5.43 19.47 -10.16
C PHE A 298 -4.46 20.63 -9.89
N LEU A 299 -3.36 20.34 -9.19
CA LEU A 299 -2.33 21.31 -8.84
C LEU A 299 -0.93 20.78 -9.17
N THR A 300 -0.18 21.55 -9.96
CA THR A 300 1.20 21.22 -10.31
C THR A 300 2.17 21.68 -9.23
N LYS A 301 3.04 20.79 -8.75
CA LYS A 301 4.17 21.05 -7.85
C LYS A 301 5.27 21.86 -8.58
N PRO A 302 5.85 22.90 -7.94
CA PRO A 302 5.38 23.54 -6.71
C PRO A 302 4.07 24.30 -6.97
N PHE A 303 3.09 24.12 -6.08
CA PHE A 303 1.77 24.76 -6.17
C PHE A 303 1.67 25.94 -5.21
N ASP A 304 0.80 26.90 -5.54
CA ASP A 304 0.44 27.99 -4.64
C ASP A 304 -0.44 27.46 -3.50
N TRP A 305 0.05 27.57 -2.26
CA TRP A 305 -0.71 27.18 -1.06
C TRP A 305 -2.09 27.83 -1.00
N ARG A 306 -2.20 29.10 -1.42
CA ARG A 306 -3.48 29.81 -1.44
C ARG A 306 -4.48 29.11 -2.34
N ARG A 307 -4.03 28.60 -3.48
CA ARG A 307 -4.88 27.87 -4.44
C ARG A 307 -5.32 26.51 -3.87
N LEU A 308 -4.44 25.80 -3.18
CA LEU A 308 -4.80 24.54 -2.51
C LEU A 308 -5.86 24.79 -1.42
N ARG A 309 -5.65 25.79 -0.57
CA ARG A 309 -6.61 26.18 0.48
C ARG A 309 -7.98 26.56 -0.10
N GLU A 310 -8.01 27.40 -1.13
CA GLU A 310 -9.26 27.81 -1.80
C GLU A 310 -10.02 26.62 -2.41
N SER A 311 -9.29 25.62 -2.93
CA SER A 311 -9.90 24.39 -3.42
C SER A 311 -10.44 23.51 -2.30
N LEU A 312 -9.72 23.38 -1.18
CA LEU A 312 -10.19 22.64 -0.01
C LEU A 312 -11.43 23.26 0.60
N GLU A 313 -11.44 24.57 0.86
CA GLU A 313 -12.61 25.30 1.38
C GLU A 313 -13.83 25.07 0.49
N ARG A 314 -13.67 25.25 -0.83
CA ARG A 314 -14.76 25.02 -1.79
C ARG A 314 -15.27 23.58 -1.79
N LEU A 315 -14.39 22.58 -1.74
CA LEU A 315 -14.78 21.17 -1.87
C LEU A 315 -15.31 20.58 -0.56
N VAL A 316 -14.73 20.95 0.58
CA VAL A 316 -15.13 20.46 1.90
C VAL A 316 -16.42 21.13 2.37
N ASP A 317 -16.56 22.45 2.20
CA ASP A 317 -17.74 23.18 2.67
C ASP A 317 -19.01 22.86 1.84
N THR A 318 -18.85 22.53 0.55
CA THR A 318 -19.98 22.14 -0.29
C THR A 318 -20.60 20.82 0.16
N ASN A 319 -19.79 19.90 0.72
CA ASN A 319 -20.25 18.62 1.24
C ASN A 319 -20.96 18.76 2.60
N ALA A 320 -20.66 19.80 3.39
CA ALA A 320 -21.36 20.06 4.66
C ALA A 320 -22.81 20.56 4.48
N VAL A 321 -23.16 21.08 3.30
CA VAL A 321 -24.51 21.64 3.00
C VAL A 321 -25.45 20.59 2.41
N GLY A 322 -24.93 19.42 2.03
CA GLY A 322 -25.69 18.34 1.36
C GLY A 322 -26.12 17.16 2.25
N ALA A 323 -25.78 17.16 3.54
CA ALA A 323 -26.09 16.09 4.50
C ALA A 323 -27.35 16.36 5.33
#